data_AF-A0A966YZG0-F1
#
_entry.id   AF-A0A966YZG0-F1
#
_cell.length_a   1.000
_cell.length_b   1.000
_cell.length_c   1.000
_cell.angle_alpha   90.00
_cell.angle_beta   90.00
_cell.angle_gamma   90.00
#
_symmetry.space_group_name_H-M   'P 1'
#
loop_
_entity.id
_entity.type
_entity.pdbx_description
1 polymer ?
#
loop_
_entity_poly.entity_id
_entity_poly.type
_entity_poly.pdbx_seq_one_letter_code
_entity_poly.pdbx_strand_id
1 'polypeptide(L)'
;MLSVFAKAFRTPDLRRKIFFTLSIMALFRFGSIVPTPGVSYAAVQRCLANVDTGGLFGLINLFSGGALLQLSVFALGIMPYITSSIIIQLLTVVIPRFDALKKEGQSGTAKLTQYTRYLTVGLAVLQTTGLIAVARTPGRLISGCTEAIIPDTSWQRIVTMIFVMTAGTSVIMWLGELITDRGVGNGMSILIFTSIAASFPGQLWSIKLSRGWPTFLFIMAIGVLIVA
;
A
#
# COMPACT_ATOMS: atom_id res chain seq x y z
N MET A 1 13.09 -15.87 22.44
CA MET A 1 12.69 -14.86 21.44
C MET A 1 12.48 -13.46 22.05
N LEU A 2 11.64 -13.28 23.07
CA LEU A 2 11.35 -11.97 23.72
C LEU A 2 12.58 -11.22 24.30
N SER A 3 13.57 -11.93 24.84
CA SER A 3 14.80 -11.32 25.38
C SER A 3 15.69 -10.67 24.31
N VAL A 4 15.59 -11.10 23.05
CA VAL A 4 16.33 -10.53 21.92
C VAL A 4 15.70 -9.20 21.49
N PHE A 5 14.36 -9.11 21.47
CA PHE A 5 13.65 -7.85 21.26
C PHE A 5 13.94 -6.84 22.39
N ALA A 6 13.99 -7.29 23.65
CA ALA A 6 14.35 -6.42 24.77
C ALA A 6 15.81 -5.90 24.69
N LYS A 7 16.74 -6.72 24.17
CA LYS A 7 18.13 -6.29 23.89
C LYS A 7 18.21 -5.33 22.69
N ALA A 8 17.37 -5.52 21.67
CA ALA A 8 17.31 -4.62 20.52
C ALA A 8 16.95 -3.18 20.93
N PHE A 9 16.01 -3.01 21.87
CA PHE A 9 15.64 -1.70 22.42
C PHE A 9 16.70 -1.05 23.33
N ARG A 10 17.70 -1.80 23.80
CA ARG A 10 18.78 -1.27 24.66
C ARG A 10 19.90 -0.59 23.88
N THR A 11 20.12 -0.94 22.62
CA THR A 11 21.18 -0.30 21.82
C THR A 11 20.67 1.03 21.25
N PRO A 12 21.35 2.17 21.51
CA PRO A 12 20.84 3.48 21.15
C PRO A 12 20.72 3.68 19.63
N ASP A 13 21.61 3.06 18.84
CA ASP A 13 21.58 3.10 17.37
C ASP A 13 20.34 2.38 16.82
N LEU A 14 20.10 1.14 17.27
CA LEU A 14 18.96 0.34 16.81
C LEU A 14 17.63 0.94 17.28
N ARG A 15 17.57 1.48 18.50
CA ARG A 15 16.41 2.22 18.98
C ARG A 15 16.07 3.41 18.07
N ARG A 16 17.07 4.19 17.63
CA ARG A 16 16.86 5.32 16.71
C ARG A 16 16.31 4.87 15.36
N LYS A 17 16.86 3.79 14.81
CA LYS A 17 16.39 3.18 13.56
C LYS A 17 14.95 2.66 13.67
N ILE A 18 14.60 1.99 14.79
CA ILE A 18 13.24 1.52 15.06
C ILE A 18 12.25 2.68 15.14
N PHE A 19 12.55 3.72 15.92
CA PHE A 19 11.67 4.91 16.00
C PHE A 19 11.51 5.61 14.65
N PHE A 20 12.57 5.65 13.84
CA PHE A 20 12.51 6.20 12.49
C PHE A 20 11.56 5.39 11.60
N THR A 21 11.71 4.07 11.57
CA THR A 21 10.81 3.17 10.82
C THR A 21 9.36 3.31 11.30
N LEU A 22 9.11 3.32 12.61
CA LEU A 22 7.77 3.50 13.18
C LEU A 22 7.15 4.86 12.82
N SER A 23 7.96 5.93 12.79
CA SER A 23 7.50 7.26 12.39
C SER A 23 7.05 7.27 10.91
N ILE A 24 7.81 6.61 10.03
CA ILE A 24 7.42 6.48 8.63
C ILE A 24 6.16 5.61 8.47
N MET A 25 6.04 4.51 9.22
CA MET A 25 4.82 3.69 9.23
C MET A 25 3.59 4.50 9.64
N ALA A 26 3.71 5.35 10.65
CA ALA A 26 2.65 6.25 11.08
C ALA A 26 2.27 7.26 9.99
N LEU A 27 3.27 7.87 9.32
CA LEU A 27 3.05 8.81 8.22
C LEU A 27 2.38 8.13 7.00
N PHE A 28 2.84 6.92 6.65
CA PHE A 28 2.22 6.10 5.61
C PHE A 28 0.75 5.83 5.94
N ARG A 29 0.45 5.49 7.19
CA ARG A 29 -0.93 5.26 7.64
C ARG A 29 -1.78 6.52 7.62
N PHE A 30 -1.23 7.65 8.04
CA PHE A 30 -1.93 8.92 7.94
C PHE A 30 -2.36 9.22 6.50
N GLY A 31 -1.45 9.12 5.53
CA GLY A 31 -1.80 9.37 4.12
C GLY A 31 -2.74 8.32 3.50
N SER A 32 -2.84 7.11 4.06
CA SER A 32 -3.83 6.11 3.63
C SER A 32 -5.28 6.45 4.01
N ILE A 33 -5.47 7.36 4.98
CA ILE A 33 -6.79 7.82 5.45
C ILE A 33 -7.18 9.15 4.80
N VAL A 34 -6.21 9.93 4.29
CA VAL A 34 -6.47 11.21 3.63
C VAL A 34 -7.12 10.97 2.26
N PRO A 35 -8.38 11.39 2.03
CA PRO A 35 -9.05 11.20 0.75
C PRO A 35 -8.42 12.09 -0.33
N THR A 36 -8.42 11.61 -1.57
CA THR A 36 -7.96 12.41 -2.72
C THR A 36 -8.95 13.57 -2.97
N PRO A 37 -8.46 14.78 -3.32
CA PRO A 37 -9.32 15.91 -3.64
C PRO A 37 -10.38 15.55 -4.70
N GLY A 38 -11.65 15.82 -4.39
CA GLY A 38 -12.77 15.57 -5.30
C GLY A 38 -13.46 14.21 -5.14
N VAL A 39 -13.05 13.38 -4.18
CA VAL A 39 -13.77 12.16 -3.79
C VAL A 39 -14.71 12.44 -2.62
N SER A 40 -15.95 11.97 -2.71
CA SER A 40 -16.88 12.02 -1.57
C SER A 40 -16.64 10.83 -0.63
N TYR A 41 -15.98 11.07 0.50
CA TYR A 41 -15.71 10.04 1.50
C TYR A 41 -17.00 9.40 2.06
N ALA A 42 -18.05 10.21 2.25
CA ALA A 42 -19.33 9.73 2.75
C ALA A 42 -20.04 8.80 1.74
N ALA A 43 -20.00 9.12 0.45
CA ALA A 43 -20.56 8.26 -0.59
C ALA A 43 -19.82 6.92 -0.67
N VAL A 44 -18.48 6.96 -0.58
CA VAL A 44 -17.65 5.76 -0.55
C VAL A 44 -18.00 4.88 0.65
N GLN A 45 -18.10 5.43 1.87
CA GLN A 45 -18.45 4.65 3.06
C GLN A 45 -19.85 4.00 2.95
N ARG A 46 -20.85 4.70 2.41
CA ARG A 46 -22.19 4.12 2.19
C ARG A 46 -22.16 2.98 1.19
N CYS A 47 -21.38 3.12 0.12
CA CYS A 47 -21.24 2.07 -0.88
C CYS A 47 -20.46 0.87 -0.37
N LEU A 48 -19.46 1.07 0.50
CA LEU A 48 -18.73 -0.02 1.14
C LEU A 48 -19.53 -0.75 2.22
N ALA A 49 -20.50 -0.08 2.85
CA ALA A 49 -21.38 -0.71 3.84
C ALA A 49 -22.33 -1.76 3.23
N ASN A 50 -22.64 -1.64 1.93
CA ASN A 50 -23.63 -2.45 1.24
C ASN A 50 -23.03 -3.54 0.33
N VAL A 51 -21.70 -3.70 0.32
CA VAL A 51 -21.02 -4.61 -0.61
C VAL A 51 -20.16 -5.62 0.13
N ASP A 52 -20.39 -6.90 -0.15
CA ASP A 52 -19.48 -7.98 0.18
C ASP A 52 -18.16 -7.77 -0.59
N THR A 53 -17.11 -7.31 0.09
CA THR A 53 -15.78 -7.08 -0.48
C THR A 53 -15.03 -8.39 -0.78
N GLY A 54 -15.70 -9.39 -1.36
CA GLY A 54 -15.14 -10.67 -1.75
C GLY A 54 -14.38 -10.61 -3.08
N GLY A 55 -13.32 -11.42 -3.21
CA GLY A 55 -12.59 -11.64 -4.46
C GLY A 55 -11.36 -10.76 -4.66
N LEU A 56 -10.95 -10.59 -5.93
CA LEU A 56 -9.72 -9.92 -6.34
C LEU A 56 -9.59 -8.50 -5.77
N PHE A 57 -10.68 -7.72 -5.74
CA PHE A 57 -10.68 -6.36 -5.19
C PHE A 57 -10.40 -6.32 -3.69
N GLY A 58 -10.88 -7.30 -2.93
CA GLY A 58 -10.59 -7.42 -1.49
C GLY A 58 -9.10 -7.69 -1.25
N LEU A 59 -8.48 -8.52 -2.09
CA LEU A 59 -7.05 -8.79 -2.03
C LEU A 59 -6.22 -7.55 -2.39
N ILE A 60 -6.57 -6.83 -3.46
CA ILE A 60 -5.89 -5.57 -3.82
C ILE A 60 -6.04 -4.53 -2.69
N ASN A 61 -7.22 -4.44 -2.07
CA ASN A 61 -7.45 -3.54 -0.94
C ASN A 61 -6.63 -3.92 0.30
N LEU A 62 -6.43 -5.22 0.56
CA LEU A 62 -5.57 -5.72 1.62
C LEU A 62 -4.12 -5.24 1.44
N PHE A 63 -3.59 -5.36 0.22
CA PHE A 63 -2.24 -4.89 -0.11
C PHE A 63 -2.11 -3.36 -0.06
N SER A 64 -3.19 -2.63 -0.37
CA SER A 64 -3.30 -1.17 -0.21
C SER A 64 -3.55 -0.73 1.25
N GLY A 65 -3.87 -1.67 2.15
CA GLY A 65 -4.17 -1.37 3.55
C GLY A 65 -5.48 -0.62 3.76
N GLY A 66 -6.46 -0.75 2.85
CA GLY A 66 -7.74 -0.03 2.89
C GLY A 66 -7.80 1.25 2.05
N ALA A 67 -6.65 1.71 1.54
CA ALA A 67 -6.48 3.01 0.93
C ALA A 67 -7.14 3.11 -0.47
N LEU A 68 -7.26 1.97 -1.17
CA LEU A 68 -7.85 1.86 -2.50
C LEU A 68 -9.36 2.08 -2.47
N LEU A 69 -10.07 1.39 -1.57
CA LEU A 69 -11.52 1.52 -1.46
C LEU A 69 -11.93 2.93 -1.03
N GLN A 70 -11.08 3.62 -0.27
CA GLN A 70 -11.30 5.00 0.16
C GLN A 70 -10.85 6.06 -0.87
N LEU A 71 -10.27 5.64 -2.00
CA LEU A 71 -9.62 6.51 -3.00
C LEU A 71 -8.74 7.60 -2.33
N SER A 72 -7.93 7.18 -1.37
CA SER A 72 -6.99 8.05 -0.67
C SER A 72 -5.85 8.53 -1.58
N VAL A 73 -5.07 9.50 -1.11
CA VAL A 73 -3.84 9.95 -1.78
C VAL A 73 -2.88 8.79 -2.04
N PHE A 74 -2.94 7.74 -1.21
CA PHE A 74 -2.13 6.53 -1.31
C PHE A 74 -2.90 5.31 -1.85
N ALA A 75 -3.98 5.51 -2.63
CA ALA A 75 -4.85 4.42 -3.08
C ALA A 75 -4.13 3.26 -3.77
N LEU A 76 -3.16 3.56 -4.65
CA LEU A 76 -2.35 2.56 -5.34
C LEU A 76 -1.33 1.87 -4.41
N GLY A 77 -1.05 2.48 -3.26
CA GLY A 77 -0.07 2.00 -2.30
C GLY A 77 1.30 1.82 -2.94
N ILE A 78 1.91 0.68 -2.63
CA ILE A 78 3.25 0.30 -3.09
C ILE A 78 3.23 -0.59 -4.35
N MET A 79 2.04 -0.93 -4.86
CA MET A 79 1.88 -1.89 -5.97
C MET A 79 2.58 -1.46 -7.27
N PRO A 80 2.49 -0.19 -7.73
CA PRO A 80 3.17 0.23 -8.96
C PRO A 80 4.68 -0.02 -8.93
N TYR A 81 5.29 0.12 -7.75
CA TYR A 81 6.70 -0.17 -7.56
C TYR A 81 7.00 -1.66 -7.59
N ILE A 82 6.21 -2.46 -6.86
CA ILE A 82 6.36 -3.93 -6.86
C ILE A 82 6.31 -4.43 -8.31
N THR A 83 5.29 -4.05 -9.05
CA THR A 83 5.12 -4.43 -10.45
C THR A 83 6.32 -3.99 -11.29
N SER A 84 6.79 -2.76 -11.14
CA SER A 84 7.97 -2.25 -11.87
C SER A 84 9.24 -3.04 -11.55
N SER A 85 9.46 -3.37 -10.28
CA SER A 85 10.64 -4.13 -9.84
C SER A 85 10.63 -5.55 -10.42
N ILE A 86 9.46 -6.20 -10.48
CA ILE A 86 9.29 -7.52 -11.08
C ILE A 86 9.52 -7.44 -12.60
N ILE A 87 9.00 -6.41 -13.27
CA ILE A 87 9.24 -6.21 -14.71
C ILE A 87 10.73 -6.07 -14.99
N ILE A 88 11.45 -5.23 -14.24
CA ILE A 88 12.89 -5.06 -14.42
C ILE A 88 13.64 -6.36 -14.13
N GLN A 89 13.27 -7.09 -13.07
CA GLN A 89 13.87 -8.40 -12.77
C GLN A 89 13.66 -9.40 -13.91
N LEU A 90 12.47 -9.47 -14.50
CA LEU A 90 12.21 -10.33 -15.65
C LEU A 90 12.97 -9.86 -16.90
N LEU A 91 13.05 -8.55 -17.15
CA LEU A 91 13.83 -7.98 -18.25
C LEU A 91 15.33 -8.24 -18.10
N THR A 92 15.87 -8.38 -16.89
CA THR A 92 17.28 -8.80 -16.72
C THR A 92 17.57 -10.18 -17.29
N VAL A 93 16.58 -11.08 -17.32
CA VAL A 93 16.76 -12.44 -17.88
C VAL A 93 16.64 -12.42 -19.40
N VAL A 94 15.80 -11.56 -19.95
CA VAL A 94 15.49 -11.50 -21.39
C VAL A 94 16.46 -10.60 -22.16
N ILE A 95 16.92 -9.51 -21.56
CA ILE A 95 17.76 -8.50 -22.23
C ILE A 95 19.22 -8.61 -21.73
N PRO A 96 20.19 -9.00 -22.59
CA PRO A 96 21.59 -9.19 -22.19
C PRO A 96 22.26 -7.94 -21.61
N ARG A 97 21.84 -6.74 -22.04
CA ARG A 97 22.32 -5.46 -21.49
C ARG A 97 21.94 -5.28 -20.02
N PHE A 98 20.74 -5.73 -19.63
CA PHE A 98 20.26 -5.63 -18.25
C PHE A 98 20.94 -6.67 -17.35
N ASP A 99 21.24 -7.86 -17.89
CA ASP A 99 22.08 -8.86 -17.21
C ASP A 99 23.52 -8.36 -17.01
N ALA A 100 24.10 -7.71 -18.02
CA ALA A 100 25.43 -7.10 -17.92
C ALA A 100 25.47 -6.02 -16.82
N LEU A 101 24.48 -5.11 -16.80
CA LEU A 101 24.31 -4.13 -15.72
C LEU A 101 24.17 -4.80 -14.35
N LYS A 102 23.46 -5.92 -14.24
CA LYS A 102 23.38 -6.66 -12.98
C LYS A 102 24.74 -7.24 -12.54
N LYS A 103 25.56 -7.68 -13.50
CA LYS A 103 26.91 -8.24 -13.28
C LYS A 103 27.97 -7.17 -12.96
N GLU A 104 27.74 -5.90 -13.32
CA GLU A 104 28.60 -4.76 -12.96
C GLU A 104 28.59 -4.43 -11.45
N GLY A 105 27.76 -5.11 -10.65
CA GLY A 105 27.75 -4.97 -9.19
C GLY A 105 26.95 -3.77 -8.71
N GLN A 106 27.51 -2.97 -7.79
CA GLN A 106 26.77 -1.91 -7.08
C GLN A 106 26.37 -0.74 -8.00
N SER A 107 27.21 -0.38 -8.97
CA SER A 107 26.94 0.69 -9.93
C SER A 107 25.77 0.33 -10.86
N GLY A 108 25.76 -0.91 -11.37
CA GLY A 108 24.72 -1.36 -12.29
C GLY A 108 23.40 -1.70 -11.59
N THR A 109 23.42 -2.20 -10.35
CA THR A 109 22.19 -2.31 -9.52
C THR A 109 21.58 -0.95 -9.21
N ALA A 110 22.38 0.10 -8.99
CA ALA A 110 21.86 1.46 -8.86
C ALA A 110 21.18 1.96 -10.15
N LYS A 111 21.73 1.64 -11.33
CA LYS A 111 21.09 1.94 -12.63
C LYS A 111 19.77 1.19 -12.83
N LEU A 112 19.71 -0.10 -12.50
CA LEU A 112 18.48 -0.89 -12.54
C LEU A 112 17.41 -0.33 -11.59
N THR A 113 17.84 0.15 -10.42
CA THR A 113 16.94 0.83 -9.47
C THR A 113 16.40 2.14 -10.06
N GLN A 114 17.23 2.95 -10.72
CA GLN A 114 16.77 4.16 -11.42
C GLN A 114 15.71 3.84 -12.49
N TYR A 115 15.93 2.81 -13.31
CA TYR A 115 14.92 2.36 -14.28
C TYR A 115 13.64 1.91 -13.61
N THR A 116 13.73 1.18 -12.51
CA THR A 116 12.58 0.77 -11.71
C THR A 116 11.78 1.97 -11.22
N ARG A 117 12.45 3.03 -10.74
CA ARG A 117 11.79 4.28 -10.30
C ARG A 117 11.05 4.97 -11.44
N TYR A 118 11.67 5.12 -12.61
CA TYR A 118 11.01 5.75 -13.76
C TYR A 118 9.80 4.93 -14.24
N LEU A 119 9.96 3.61 -14.30
CA LEU A 119 8.87 2.71 -14.67
C LEU A 119 7.73 2.78 -13.65
N THR A 120 8.05 2.89 -12.35
CA THR A 120 7.06 3.04 -11.27
C THR A 120 6.20 4.27 -11.46
N VAL A 121 6.81 5.42 -11.74
CA VAL A 121 6.07 6.67 -11.98
C VAL A 121 5.18 6.54 -13.23
N GLY A 122 5.71 5.98 -14.32
CA GLY A 122 4.93 5.75 -15.55
C GLY A 122 3.73 4.82 -15.33
N LEU A 123 3.94 3.71 -14.62
CA LEU A 123 2.87 2.78 -14.24
C LEU A 123 1.88 3.41 -13.27
N ALA A 124 2.33 4.24 -12.32
CA ALA A 124 1.45 4.92 -11.38
C ALA A 124 0.51 5.89 -12.12
N VAL A 125 0.99 6.64 -13.11
CA VAL A 125 0.15 7.50 -13.94
C VAL A 125 -0.89 6.67 -14.70
N LEU A 126 -0.47 5.58 -15.33
CA LEU A 126 -1.36 4.70 -16.10
C LEU A 126 -2.42 4.04 -15.21
N GLN A 127 -2.00 3.45 -14.08
CA GLN A 127 -2.90 2.79 -13.14
C GLN A 127 -3.85 3.77 -12.46
N THR A 128 -3.39 4.97 -12.11
CA THR A 128 -4.23 6.02 -11.53
C THR A 128 -5.30 6.47 -12.52
N THR A 129 -4.91 6.69 -13.78
CA THR A 129 -5.84 7.09 -14.84
C THR A 129 -6.90 6.00 -15.06
N GLY A 130 -6.50 4.73 -15.10
CA GLY A 130 -7.41 3.60 -15.19
C GLY A 130 -8.35 3.50 -13.99
N LEU A 131 -7.81 3.65 -12.77
CA LEU A 131 -8.59 3.60 -11.53
C LEU A 131 -9.64 4.72 -11.49
N ILE A 132 -9.28 5.95 -11.84
CA ILE A 132 -10.21 7.09 -11.89
C ILE A 132 -11.25 6.92 -13.00
N ALA A 133 -10.86 6.39 -14.17
CA ALA A 133 -11.80 6.11 -15.26
C ALA A 133 -12.87 5.09 -14.84
N VAL A 134 -12.48 4.05 -14.08
CA VAL A 134 -13.42 3.08 -13.51
C VAL A 134 -14.23 3.70 -12.37
N ALA A 135 -13.63 4.56 -11.55
CA ALA A 135 -14.28 5.21 -10.40
C ALA A 135 -15.35 6.21 -10.83
N ARG A 136 -15.16 6.81 -11.99
CA ARG A 136 -16.09 7.78 -12.58
C ARG A 136 -17.43 7.16 -12.94
N THR A 137 -17.45 5.89 -13.34
CA THR A 137 -18.71 5.21 -13.69
C THR A 137 -19.32 4.59 -12.42
N PRO A 138 -20.48 5.07 -11.95
CA PRO A 138 -21.17 4.46 -10.82
C PRO A 138 -21.40 2.96 -11.07
N GLY A 139 -21.20 2.13 -10.05
CA GLY A 139 -21.39 0.68 -10.13
C GLY A 139 -20.24 -0.14 -10.75
N ARG A 140 -19.21 0.47 -11.37
CA ARG A 140 -18.07 -0.30 -11.95
C ARG A 140 -16.95 -0.61 -10.96
N LEU A 141 -16.70 0.28 -10.00
CA LEU A 141 -15.65 0.08 -9.00
C LEU A 141 -16.19 -0.65 -7.75
N ILE A 142 -17.43 -0.34 -7.36
CA ILE A 142 -18.17 -1.01 -6.30
C ILE A 142 -19.51 -1.44 -6.90
N SER A 143 -19.66 -2.74 -7.15
CA SER A 143 -20.89 -3.32 -7.73
C SER A 143 -22.09 -3.01 -6.85
N GLY A 144 -23.10 -2.33 -7.39
CA GLY A 144 -24.33 -1.95 -6.65
C GLY A 144 -24.31 -0.54 -6.02
N CYS A 145 -23.23 0.23 -6.17
CA CYS A 145 -23.17 1.63 -5.73
C CYS A 145 -23.77 2.56 -6.81
N THR A 146 -24.94 3.14 -6.54
CA THR A 146 -25.58 4.17 -7.39
C THR A 146 -25.11 5.60 -7.08
N GLU A 147 -24.36 5.79 -6.00
CA GLU A 147 -23.85 7.09 -5.57
C GLU A 147 -22.67 7.56 -6.42
N ALA A 148 -22.61 8.85 -6.71
CA ALA A 148 -21.48 9.45 -7.41
C ALA A 148 -20.28 9.59 -6.46
N ILE A 149 -19.36 8.63 -6.50
CA ILE A 149 -18.09 8.63 -5.75
C ILE A 149 -17.26 9.88 -6.09
N ILE A 150 -17.33 10.32 -7.35
CA ILE A 150 -16.73 11.55 -7.86
C ILE A 150 -17.90 12.47 -8.30
N PRO A 151 -18.38 13.38 -7.44
CA PRO A 151 -19.52 14.23 -7.74
C PRO A 151 -19.27 15.21 -8.89
N ASP A 152 -18.02 15.63 -9.11
CA ASP A 152 -17.63 16.53 -10.21
C ASP A 152 -16.59 15.89 -11.10
N THR A 153 -16.98 15.61 -12.34
CA THR A 153 -16.12 14.94 -13.33
C THR A 153 -15.38 15.91 -14.26
N SER A 154 -15.20 17.15 -13.84
CA SER A 154 -14.46 18.17 -14.59
C SER A 154 -13.03 17.70 -14.87
N TRP A 155 -12.54 17.96 -16.08
CA TRP A 155 -11.19 17.61 -16.52
C TRP A 155 -10.11 18.09 -15.53
N GLN A 156 -10.25 19.31 -14.98
CA GLN A 156 -9.30 19.88 -14.03
C GLN A 156 -9.17 19.03 -12.75
N ARG A 157 -10.29 18.48 -12.25
CA ARG A 157 -10.28 17.64 -11.04
C ARG A 157 -9.68 16.28 -11.32
N ILE A 158 -9.97 15.68 -12.47
CA ILE A 158 -9.39 14.40 -12.89
C ILE A 158 -7.86 14.51 -12.98
N VAL A 159 -7.34 15.56 -13.64
CA VAL A 159 -5.90 15.79 -13.73
C VAL A 159 -5.28 16.00 -12.35
N THR A 160 -5.95 16.74 -11.47
CA THR A 160 -5.47 16.96 -10.09
C THR A 160 -5.43 15.65 -9.30
N MET A 161 -6.44 14.80 -9.40
CA MET A 161 -6.45 13.47 -8.78
C MET A 161 -5.30 12.60 -9.31
N ILE A 162 -5.11 12.57 -10.63
CA ILE A 162 -4.02 11.80 -11.25
C ILE A 162 -2.67 12.24 -10.68
N PHE A 163 -2.44 13.54 -10.62
CA PHE A 163 -1.21 14.12 -10.11
C PHE A 163 -1.01 13.81 -8.62
N VAL A 164 -2.04 14.00 -7.79
CA VAL A 164 -1.97 13.78 -6.34
C VAL A 164 -1.71 12.31 -6.01
N MET A 165 -2.39 11.38 -6.67
CA MET A 165 -2.21 9.95 -6.40
C MET A 165 -0.87 9.43 -6.93
N THR A 166 -0.41 9.92 -8.10
CA THR A 166 0.92 9.59 -8.65
C THR A 166 2.03 10.15 -7.74
N ALA A 167 1.87 11.39 -7.26
CA ALA A 167 2.77 11.98 -6.28
C ALA A 167 2.76 11.18 -4.98
N GLY A 168 1.58 10.75 -4.53
CA GLY A 168 1.42 9.88 -3.38
C GLY A 168 2.22 8.57 -3.49
N THR A 169 2.09 7.86 -4.62
CA THR A 169 2.89 6.64 -4.88
C THR A 169 4.40 6.93 -4.90
N SER A 170 4.80 8.06 -5.49
CA SER A 170 6.22 8.45 -5.55
C SER A 170 6.79 8.74 -4.16
N VAL A 171 5.99 9.36 -3.28
CA VAL A 171 6.33 9.57 -1.86
C VAL A 171 6.43 8.22 -1.14
N ILE A 172 5.50 7.28 -1.35
CA ILE A 172 5.57 5.95 -0.73
C ILE A 172 6.86 5.22 -1.11
N MET A 173 7.20 5.24 -2.40
CA MET A 173 8.45 4.66 -2.90
C MET A 173 9.66 5.29 -2.19
N TRP A 174 9.71 6.62 -2.14
CA TRP A 174 10.78 7.35 -1.45
C TRP A 174 10.86 7.00 0.05
N LEU A 175 9.73 6.91 0.74
CA LEU A 175 9.66 6.51 2.14
C LEU A 175 10.20 5.08 2.36
N GLY A 176 9.88 4.15 1.46
CA GLY A 176 10.38 2.78 1.54
C GLY A 176 11.91 2.69 1.33
N GLU A 177 12.45 3.47 0.42
CA GLU A 177 13.91 3.59 0.25
C GLU A 177 14.56 4.22 1.49
N LEU A 178 13.94 5.25 2.05
CA LEU A 178 14.44 5.93 3.25
C LEU A 178 14.46 5.01 4.49
N ILE A 179 13.48 4.12 4.64
CA ILE A 179 13.52 3.07 5.67
C ILE A 179 14.67 2.09 5.41
N THR A 180 14.94 1.75 4.15
CA THR A 180 16.03 0.81 3.82
C THR A 180 17.40 1.41 4.15
N ASP A 181 17.59 2.71 3.90
CA ASP A 181 18.86 3.39 4.16
C ASP A 181 19.08 3.73 5.64
N ARG A 182 18.04 4.18 6.35
CA ARG A 182 18.16 4.75 7.70
C ARG A 182 17.40 3.99 8.78
N GLY A 183 16.52 3.08 8.40
CA GLY A 183 15.68 2.31 9.30
C GLY A 183 16.24 0.92 9.59
N VAL A 184 15.35 0.02 9.96
CA VAL A 184 15.65 -1.40 10.18
C VAL A 184 15.05 -2.21 9.04
N GLY A 185 15.82 -3.14 8.45
CA GLY A 185 15.32 -4.09 7.46
C GLY A 185 15.10 -3.51 6.06
N ASN A 186 14.27 -4.19 5.26
CA ASN A 186 13.89 -3.72 3.91
C ASN A 186 12.62 -2.88 4.01
N GLY A 187 12.71 -1.60 3.66
CA GLY A 187 11.61 -0.67 3.82
C GLY A 187 10.38 -1.01 2.98
N MET A 188 10.57 -1.55 1.76
CA MET A 188 9.44 -1.95 0.92
C MET A 188 8.68 -3.13 1.56
N SER A 189 9.39 -4.12 2.09
CA SER A 189 8.78 -5.23 2.82
C SER A 189 8.05 -4.78 4.08
N ILE A 190 8.61 -3.80 4.81
CA ILE A 190 7.98 -3.26 6.02
C ILE A 190 6.71 -2.49 5.69
N LEU A 191 6.70 -1.72 4.60
CA LEU A 191 5.48 -1.02 4.16
C LEU A 191 4.37 -2.00 3.77
N ILE A 192 4.70 -3.10 3.07
CA ILE A 192 3.74 -4.18 2.76
C ILE A 192 3.24 -4.83 4.05
N PHE A 193 4.15 -5.17 4.97
CA PHE A 193 3.77 -5.73 6.25
C PHE A 193 2.83 -4.80 7.02
N THR A 194 3.10 -3.49 6.99
CA THR A 194 2.26 -2.47 7.65
C THR A 194 0.88 -2.36 7.00
N SER A 195 0.78 -2.47 5.68
CA SER A 195 -0.49 -2.39 4.96
C SER A 195 -1.40 -3.58 5.30
N ILE A 196 -0.84 -4.79 5.31
CA ILE A 196 -1.54 -6.03 5.68
C ILE A 196 -1.84 -6.05 7.18
N ALA A 197 -0.87 -5.74 8.04
CA ALA A 197 -1.03 -5.84 9.49
C ALA A 197 -2.13 -4.92 10.02
N ALA A 198 -2.35 -3.74 9.42
CA ALA A 198 -3.40 -2.85 9.93
C ALA A 198 -4.80 -3.09 9.35
N SER A 199 -4.99 -4.04 8.42
CA SER A 199 -6.35 -4.56 8.14
C SER A 199 -6.79 -5.60 9.18
N PHE A 200 -5.84 -6.25 9.85
CA PHE A 200 -6.10 -7.32 10.81
C PHE A 200 -7.00 -6.89 11.98
N PRO A 201 -6.81 -5.72 12.64
CA PRO A 201 -7.71 -5.26 13.70
C PRO A 201 -9.15 -5.05 13.23
N GLY A 202 -9.34 -4.51 12.02
CA GLY A 202 -10.68 -4.30 11.45
C GLY A 202 -11.41 -5.60 11.17
N GLN A 203 -10.70 -6.60 10.63
CA GLN A 203 -11.27 -7.93 10.39
C GLN A 203 -11.62 -8.65 11.70
N LEU A 204 -10.75 -8.58 12.71
CA LEU A 204 -11.04 -9.12 14.04
C LEU A 204 -12.26 -8.47 14.69
N TRP A 205 -12.40 -7.14 14.55
CA TRP A 205 -13.57 -6.42 15.05
C TRP A 205 -14.85 -6.82 14.31
N SER A 206 -14.79 -7.00 13.00
CA SER A 206 -15.92 -7.52 12.19
C SER A 206 -16.35 -8.91 12.66
N ILE A 207 -15.40 -9.82 12.96
CA ILE A 207 -15.72 -11.15 13.49
C ILE A 207 -16.42 -11.06 14.85
N LYS A 208 -15.99 -10.15 15.72
CA LYS A 208 -16.65 -9.90 17.01
C LYS A 208 -18.10 -9.46 16.82
N LEU A 209 -18.37 -8.57 15.87
CA LEU A 209 -19.72 -8.07 15.57
C LEU A 209 -20.61 -9.17 14.96
N SER A 210 -20.07 -9.99 14.07
CA SER A 210 -20.84 -10.98 13.32
C SER A 210 -21.05 -12.32 14.03
N ARG A 211 -20.08 -12.78 14.84
CA ARG A 211 -20.09 -14.12 15.47
C ARG A 211 -19.99 -14.09 17.01
N GLY A 212 -19.92 -12.91 17.61
CA GLY A 212 -19.90 -12.72 19.06
C GLY A 212 -18.53 -12.90 19.73
N TRP A 213 -18.49 -12.64 21.03
CA TRP A 213 -17.28 -12.75 21.87
C TRP A 213 -16.59 -14.14 21.90
N PRO A 214 -17.30 -15.28 21.88
CA PRO A 214 -16.66 -16.59 22.02
C PRO A 214 -15.72 -16.94 20.86
N THR A 215 -16.16 -16.68 19.63
CA THR A 215 -15.37 -16.94 18.41
C THR A 215 -14.21 -15.98 18.27
N PHE A 216 -14.37 -14.71 18.69
CA PHE A 216 -13.28 -13.74 18.75
C PHE A 216 -12.15 -14.21 19.68
N LEU A 217 -12.47 -14.63 20.90
CA LEU A 217 -11.50 -15.13 21.87
C LEU A 217 -10.82 -16.42 21.39
N PHE A 218 -11.57 -17.32 20.74
CA PHE A 218 -11.02 -18.54 20.16
C PHE A 218 -10.00 -18.27 19.04
N ILE A 219 -10.29 -17.34 18.13
CA ILE A 219 -9.37 -16.96 17.04
C ILE A 219 -8.13 -16.27 17.59
N MET A 220 -8.28 -15.40 18.59
CA MET A 220 -7.15 -14.77 19.27
C MET A 220 -6.26 -15.80 19.98
N ALA A 221 -6.86 -16.79 20.65
CA ALA A 221 -6.13 -17.87 21.32
C ALA A 221 -5.32 -18.72 20.32
N ILE A 222 -5.94 -19.10 19.19
CA ILE A 222 -5.24 -19.80 18.10
C ILE A 222 -4.11 -18.95 17.54
N GLY A 223 -4.35 -17.66 17.30
CA GLY A 223 -3.32 -16.75 16.77
C GLY A 223 -2.10 -16.65 17.69
N VAL A 224 -2.31 -16.57 19.01
CA VAL A 224 -1.22 -16.58 19.99
C VAL A 224 -0.50 -17.93 20.02
N LEU A 225 -1.23 -19.04 19.93
CA LEU A 225 -0.66 -20.40 19.95
C LEU A 225 0.19 -20.70 18.71
N ILE A 226 -0.16 -20.16 17.54
CA ILE A 226 0.63 -20.30 16.31
C ILE A 226 1.92 -19.47 16.35
N VAL A 227 1.90 -18.33 17.07
CA VAL A 227 3.03 -17.39 17.14
C VAL A 227 4.01 -17.72 18.28
N ALA A 228 3.52 -18.38 19.34
CA ALA A 228 4.31 -18.83 20.50
C ALA A 228 5.17 -20.05 20.17
#